data_AF-A0A7S1Y5U1-F1
#
_entry.id   AF-A0A7S1Y5U1-F1
#
_cell.length_a   1.000
_cell.length_b   1.000
_cell.length_c   1.000
_cell.angle_alpha   90.00
_cell.angle_beta   90.00
_cell.angle_gamma   90.00
#
_symmetry.space_group_name_H-M   'P 1'
#
loop_
_entity.id
_entity.type
_entity.pdbx_description
1 polymer ?
#
loop_
_entity_poly.entity_id
_entity_poly.type
_entity_poly.pdbx_seq_one_letter_code
_entity_poly.pdbx_strand_id
1 'polypeptide(L)'
;SPALCNWVREQRRKLESNDLWPYRKQELDKIGFFALKKTKWEQNYDELVAFYEKHGHFNVPKGYNESRSLYDWIREQRRKIELNGLDKDRKDQLDKIGFFALKKTKWEQNYDELVAFYEKHGHFNVPKGYNESRSLYDWIRE
;
A
#
# COMPACT_ATOMS: atom_id res chain seq x y z
N SER A 1 -20.66 -22.56 -19.52
CA SER A 1 -21.09 -23.92 -19.12
C SER A 1 -21.61 -23.89 -17.69
N PRO A 2 -22.84 -24.39 -17.41
CA PRO A 2 -23.41 -24.45 -16.06
C PRO A 2 -22.52 -25.20 -15.05
N ALA A 3 -21.80 -26.23 -15.50
CA ALA A 3 -20.87 -26.98 -14.67
C ALA A 3 -19.69 -26.13 -14.18
N LEU A 4 -19.13 -25.28 -15.06
CA LEU A 4 -18.06 -24.33 -14.68
C LEU A 4 -18.57 -23.29 -13.69
N CYS A 5 -19.77 -22.74 -13.90
CA CYS A 5 -20.36 -21.78 -12.96
C CYS A 5 -20.55 -22.38 -11.56
N ASN A 6 -21.01 -23.63 -11.48
CA ASN A 6 -21.17 -24.34 -10.20
C ASN A 6 -19.82 -24.63 -9.55
N TRP A 7 -18.82 -25.03 -10.34
CA TRP A 7 -17.46 -25.26 -9.85
C TRP A 7 -16.83 -23.98 -9.28
N VAL A 8 -17.00 -22.84 -9.96
CA VAL A 8 -16.50 -21.54 -9.48
C VAL A 8 -17.15 -21.13 -8.16
N ARG A 9 -18.47 -21.31 -8.03
CA ARG A 9 -19.19 -21.04 -6.76
C ARG A 9 -18.67 -21.93 -5.62
N GLU A 10 -18.45 -23.22 -5.91
CA GLU A 10 -17.94 -24.15 -4.91
C GLU A 10 -16.51 -23.80 -4.47
N GLN A 11 -15.63 -23.37 -5.39
CA GLN A 11 -14.29 -22.91 -5.00
C GLN A 11 -14.36 -21.67 -4.10
N ARG A 12 -15.28 -20.72 -4.37
CA ARG A 12 -15.49 -19.55 -3.50
C ARG A 12 -16.00 -19.93 -2.12
N ARG A 13 -16.99 -20.84 -2.04
CA ARG A 13 -17.53 -21.34 -0.77
C ARG A 13 -16.45 -22.04 0.07
N LYS A 14 -15.64 -22.89 -0.55
CA LYS A 14 -14.53 -23.59 0.15
C LYS A 14 -13.42 -22.66 0.58
N LEU A 15 -13.22 -21.54 -0.12
CA LEU A 15 -12.29 -20.50 0.33
C LEU A 15 -12.83 -19.81 1.60
N GLU A 16 -14.11 -19.44 1.60
CA GLU A 16 -14.78 -18.82 2.75
C GLU A 16 -14.79 -19.72 3.99
N SER A 17 -14.92 -21.04 3.81
CA SER A 17 -14.86 -22.03 4.90
C SER A 17 -13.44 -22.50 5.26
N ASN A 18 -12.41 -21.96 4.61
CA ASN A 18 -11.01 -22.39 4.76
C ASN A 18 -10.77 -23.90 4.49
N ASP A 19 -11.63 -24.53 3.68
CA ASP A 19 -11.56 -25.95 3.27
C ASP A 19 -10.78 -26.17 1.97
N LEU A 20 -10.13 -25.13 1.47
CA LEU A 20 -9.34 -25.22 0.24
C LEU A 20 -7.92 -25.68 0.56
N TRP A 21 -7.49 -26.76 -0.09
CA TRP A 21 -6.11 -27.24 0.04
C TRP A 21 -5.09 -26.13 -0.32
N PRO A 22 -4.00 -25.96 0.42
CA PRO A 22 -3.04 -24.86 0.21
C PRO A 22 -2.53 -24.76 -1.23
N TYR A 23 -2.20 -25.89 -1.85
CA TYR A 23 -1.75 -25.93 -3.25
C TYR A 23 -2.84 -25.45 -4.23
N ARG A 24 -4.11 -25.83 -4.01
CA ARG A 24 -5.24 -25.35 -4.84
C ARG A 24 -5.47 -23.85 -4.68
N LYS A 25 -5.27 -23.33 -3.48
CA LYS A 25 -5.33 -21.89 -3.20
C LYS A 25 -4.23 -21.17 -3.99
N GLN A 26 -3.01 -21.67 -3.97
CA GLN A 26 -1.90 -21.08 -4.72
C GLN A 26 -2.14 -21.07 -6.24
N GLU A 27 -2.63 -22.17 -6.83
CA GLU A 27 -2.89 -22.24 -8.28
C GLU A 27 -4.02 -21.30 -8.72
N LEU A 28 -5.07 -21.16 -7.92
CA LEU A 28 -6.17 -20.24 -8.19
C LEU A 28 -5.75 -18.78 -8.00
N ASP A 29 -4.87 -18.50 -7.04
CA ASP A 29 -4.34 -17.16 -6.80
C ASP A 29 -3.46 -16.67 -7.95
N LYS A 30 -2.62 -17.55 -8.51
CA LYS A 30 -1.77 -17.24 -9.70
C LYS A 30 -2.56 -16.72 -10.89
N ILE A 31 -3.81 -17.14 -11.06
CA ILE A 31 -4.68 -16.72 -12.16
C ILE A 31 -5.65 -15.60 -11.75
N GLY A 32 -5.47 -14.99 -10.57
CA GLY A 32 -6.31 -13.91 -10.08
C GLY A 32 -7.74 -14.36 -9.75
N PHE A 33 -7.98 -15.65 -9.54
CA PHE A 33 -9.32 -16.20 -9.33
C PHE A 33 -10.04 -15.58 -8.12
N PHE A 34 -9.28 -15.19 -7.10
CA PHE A 34 -9.78 -14.57 -5.88
C PHE A 34 -9.80 -13.04 -5.93
N ALA A 35 -9.24 -12.43 -6.98
CA ALA A 35 -9.20 -10.97 -7.12
C ALA A 35 -10.60 -10.34 -7.23
N LEU A 36 -11.65 -11.14 -7.43
CA LEU A 36 -13.02 -10.67 -7.63
C LEU A 36 -13.70 -10.12 -6.35
N LYS A 37 -13.11 -10.29 -5.16
CA LYS A 37 -13.50 -9.54 -3.94
C LYS A 37 -12.30 -9.33 -3.01
N LYS A 38 -11.27 -8.60 -3.45
CA LYS A 38 -10.28 -8.10 -2.50
C LYS A 38 -10.97 -7.25 -1.43
N THR A 39 -10.71 -7.54 -0.17
CA THR A 39 -11.12 -6.69 0.94
C THR A 39 -10.46 -5.32 0.81
N LYS A 40 -11.02 -4.30 1.46
CA LYS A 40 -10.39 -2.96 1.45
C LYS A 40 -8.98 -2.97 2.05
N TRP A 41 -8.69 -3.90 2.97
CA TRP A 41 -7.34 -4.09 3.48
C TRP A 41 -6.40 -4.58 2.37
N GLU A 42 -6.79 -5.61 1.62
CA GLU A 42 -5.95 -6.22 0.57
C GLU A 42 -5.69 -5.21 -0.54
N GLN A 43 -6.72 -4.46 -0.94
CA GLN A 43 -6.56 -3.39 -1.93
C GLN A 43 -5.54 -2.33 -1.49
N ASN A 44 -5.62 -1.88 -0.24
CA ASN A 44 -4.70 -0.85 0.26
C ASN A 44 -3.29 -1.41 0.50
N TYR A 45 -3.17 -2.68 0.89
CA TYR A 45 -1.88 -3.34 1.01
C TYR A 45 -1.19 -3.48 -0.35
N ASP A 46 -1.92 -3.93 -1.38
CA ASP A 46 -1.38 -4.01 -2.74
C ASP A 46 -0.98 -2.63 -3.27
N GLU A 47 -1.78 -1.60 -2.99
CA GLU A 47 -1.46 -0.21 -3.35
C GLU A 47 -0.20 0.29 -2.61
N LEU A 48 -0.03 -0.08 -1.33
CA LEU A 48 1.17 0.24 -0.55
C LEU A 48 2.42 -0.43 -1.14
N VAL A 49 2.31 -1.70 -1.53
CA VAL A 49 3.42 -2.44 -2.16
C VAL A 49 3.78 -1.79 -3.51
N ALA A 50 2.79 -1.52 -4.35
CA ALA A 50 3.02 -0.85 -5.64
C ALA A 50 3.64 0.55 -5.46
N PHE A 51 3.20 1.29 -4.44
CA PHE A 51 3.81 2.58 -4.11
C PHE A 51 5.28 2.43 -3.71
N TYR A 52 5.61 1.43 -2.88
CA TYR A 52 6.99 1.16 -2.49
C TYR A 52 7.86 0.70 -3.65
N GLU A 53 7.35 -0.16 -4.54
CA GLU A 53 8.07 -0.57 -5.74
C GLU A 53 8.39 0.62 -6.65
N LYS A 54 7.47 1.58 -6.75
CA LYS A 54 7.65 2.77 -7.58
C LYS A 54 8.58 3.81 -6.94
N HIS A 55 8.43 4.05 -5.63
CA HIS A 55 9.05 5.19 -4.96
C HIS A 55 10.18 4.81 -3.99
N GLY A 56 10.30 3.53 -3.61
CA GLY A 56 11.28 3.04 -2.63
C GLY A 56 10.99 3.48 -1.18
N HIS A 57 9.77 3.90 -0.88
CA HIS A 57 9.35 4.29 0.46
C HIS A 57 7.86 4.10 0.70
N PHE A 58 7.44 4.28 1.96
CA PHE A 58 6.03 4.21 2.37
C PHE A 58 5.43 5.56 2.74
N ASN A 59 6.16 6.66 2.52
CA ASN A 59 5.69 8.03 2.76
C ASN A 59 4.77 8.51 1.63
N VAL A 60 3.52 8.05 1.64
CA VAL A 60 2.51 8.44 0.65
C VAL A 60 2.07 9.89 0.93
N PRO A 61 2.10 10.81 -0.04
CA PRO A 61 1.61 12.17 0.14
C PRO A 61 0.09 12.22 0.40
N LYS A 62 -0.36 13.26 1.10
CA LYS A 62 -1.78 13.53 1.25
C LYS A 62 -2.37 13.86 -0.13
N GLY A 63 -3.39 13.11 -0.55
CA GLY A 63 -4.02 13.29 -1.86
C GLY A 63 -3.35 12.55 -3.02
N TYR A 64 -2.49 11.55 -2.74
CA TYR A 64 -1.86 10.71 -3.76
C TYR A 64 -2.83 10.02 -4.73
N ASN A 65 -4.06 9.70 -4.29
CA ASN A 65 -5.09 9.11 -5.12
C ASN A 65 -6.45 9.82 -4.94
N GLU A 66 -7.33 9.71 -5.94
CA GLU A 66 -8.69 10.27 -5.91
C GLU A 66 -9.67 9.42 -5.09
N SER A 67 -9.31 8.18 -4.74
CA SER A 67 -10.15 7.19 -4.06
C SER A 67 -9.59 6.84 -2.69
N ARG A 68 -10.24 7.31 -1.60
CA ARG A 68 -9.93 7.04 -0.18
C ARG A 68 -8.43 6.87 0.10
N SER A 69 -7.80 7.97 0.52
CA SER A 69 -6.35 8.11 0.56
C SER A 69 -5.65 6.95 1.26
N LEU A 70 -4.74 6.29 0.53
CA LEU A 70 -3.78 5.34 1.07
C LEU A 70 -3.01 5.94 2.26
N TYR A 71 -2.79 7.25 2.24
CA TYR A 71 -2.26 8.05 3.34
C TYR A 71 -3.03 7.85 4.67
N ASP A 72 -4.37 7.96 4.66
CA ASP A 72 -5.17 7.79 5.87
C ASP A 72 -5.12 6.34 6.38
N TRP A 73 -5.10 5.38 5.46
CA TRP A 73 -4.99 3.96 5.82
C TRP A 73 -3.65 3.64 6.50
N ILE A 74 -2.54 4.19 5.98
CA ILE A 74 -1.20 4.09 6.58
C ILE A 74 -1.20 4.66 8.00
N ARG A 75 -1.79 5.85 8.20
CA ARG A 75 -1.89 6.48 9.52
C ARG A 75 -2.66 5.62 10.50
N GLU A 76 -3.77 5.03 10.04
CA GLU A 76 -4.57 4.13 10.86
C GLU A 76 -3.80 2.85 11.23
N GLN A 77 -3.00 2.28 10.31
CA GLN A 77 -2.18 1.10 10.63
C GLN A 77 -1.13 1.43 11.71
N ARG A 78 -0.44 2.57 11.57
CA ARG A 78 0.55 3.04 12.57
C ARG A 78 -0.11 3.24 13.94
N ARG A 79 -1.26 3.90 13.99
CA ARG A 79 -2.03 4.11 15.23
C ARG A 79 -2.48 2.80 15.87
N LYS A 80 -3.02 1.86 15.08
CA LYS A 80 -3.46 0.56 15.59
C LYS A 80 -2.31 -0.23 16.22
N ILE A 81 -1.10 -0.09 15.70
CA ILE A 81 0.07 -0.79 16.25
C ILE A 81 0.51 -0.18 17.57
N GLU A 82 0.56 1.15 17.67
CA GLU A 82 0.85 1.83 18.93
C GLU A 82 -0.12 1.40 20.04
N LEU A 83 -1.36 1.09 19.66
CA LEU A 83 -2.40 0.62 20.56
C LEU A 83 -2.53 -0.91 20.66
N ASN A 84 -1.61 -1.68 20.06
CA ASN A 84 -1.67 -3.14 19.97
C ASN A 84 -3.00 -3.72 19.42
N GLY A 85 -3.72 -2.94 18.62
CA GLY A 85 -5.02 -3.28 18.05
C GLY A 85 -4.96 -3.75 16.59
N LEU A 86 -3.77 -4.01 16.04
CA LEU A 86 -3.63 -4.60 14.72
C LEU A 86 -3.60 -6.13 14.83
N ASP A 87 -4.41 -6.78 14.00
CA ASP A 87 -4.43 -8.23 13.88
C ASP A 87 -3.05 -8.80 13.51
N LYS A 88 -2.71 -9.97 14.06
CA LYS A 88 -1.38 -10.56 13.95
C LYS A 88 -0.99 -10.82 12.49
N ASP A 89 -1.90 -11.37 11.70
CA ASP A 89 -1.61 -11.71 10.30
C ASP A 89 -1.33 -10.44 9.47
N ARG A 90 -2.08 -9.37 9.74
CA ARG A 90 -1.86 -8.05 9.10
C ARG A 90 -0.55 -7.40 9.52
N LYS A 91 -0.17 -7.57 10.79
CA LYS A 91 1.11 -7.10 11.29
C LYS A 91 2.25 -7.84 10.58
N ASP A 92 2.19 -9.16 10.54
CA ASP A 92 3.19 -10.00 9.87
C ASP A 92 3.32 -9.67 8.37
N GLN A 93 2.20 -9.36 7.69
CA GLN A 93 2.22 -8.90 6.30
C GLN A 93 2.96 -7.57 6.12
N LEU A 94 2.71 -6.59 6.99
CA LEU A 94 3.40 -5.29 6.93
C LEU A 94 4.87 -5.39 7.35
N ASP A 95 5.20 -6.26 8.31
CA ASP A 95 6.57 -6.56 8.73
C ASP A 95 7.40 -7.13 7.57
N LYS A 96 6.81 -8.06 6.78
CA LYS A 96 7.48 -8.69 5.62
C LYS A 96 7.95 -7.70 4.56
N ILE A 97 7.22 -6.61 4.35
CA ILE A 97 7.59 -5.57 3.39
C ILE A 97 8.47 -4.48 4.02
N GLY A 98 8.89 -4.66 5.28
CA GLY A 98 9.74 -3.69 5.98
C GLY A 98 9.04 -2.38 6.32
N PHE A 99 7.70 -2.36 6.32
CA PHE A 99 6.90 -1.15 6.53
C PHE A 99 7.23 -0.42 7.84
N PHE A 100 7.69 -1.16 8.85
CA PHE A 100 8.04 -0.61 10.17
C PHE A 100 9.53 -0.34 10.36
N ALA A 101 10.39 -1.07 9.65
CA ALA A 101 11.84 -0.95 9.77
C ALA A 101 12.39 0.28 9.03
N LEU A 102 11.68 0.75 8.01
CA LEU A 102 12.13 1.85 7.14
C LEU A 102 11.61 3.21 7.64
N LYS A 103 12.22 3.75 8.70
CA LYS A 103 12.13 5.20 8.95
C LYS A 103 13.12 5.91 8.05
N LYS A 104 12.66 6.38 6.89
CA LYS A 104 13.42 7.33 6.07
C LYS A 104 13.78 8.55 6.89
N THR A 105 15.05 8.92 6.87
CA THR A 105 15.59 10.17 7.40
C THR A 105 14.88 11.36 6.74
N LYS A 106 14.98 12.53 7.37
CA LYS A 106 14.44 13.78 6.78
C LYS A 106 15.02 14.04 5.38
N TRP A 107 16.28 13.67 5.16
CA TRP A 107 16.94 13.82 3.87
C TRP A 107 16.28 12.95 2.79
N GLU A 108 16.07 11.67 3.08
CA GLU A 108 15.45 10.76 2.11
C GLU A 108 14.00 11.16 1.81
N GLN A 109 13.28 11.71 2.79
CA GLN A 109 11.95 12.29 2.60
C GLN A 109 11.96 13.49 1.64
N ASN A 110 12.92 14.41 1.81
CA ASN A 110 13.05 15.58 0.94
C ASN A 110 13.43 15.17 -0.49
N TYR A 111 14.30 14.17 -0.64
CA TYR A 111 14.69 13.64 -1.94
C TYR A 111 13.48 13.07 -2.69
N ASP A 112 12.65 12.29 -2.01
CA ASP A 112 11.43 11.73 -2.58
C ASP A 112 10.44 12.84 -3.04
N GLU A 113 10.27 13.88 -2.21
CA GLU A 113 9.45 15.04 -2.57
C GLU A 113 9.99 15.79 -3.79
N LEU A 114 11.31 15.89 -3.93
CA LEU A 114 11.96 16.49 -5.09
C LEU A 114 11.74 15.65 -6.36
N VAL A 115 11.80 14.32 -6.26
CA VAL A 115 11.51 13.41 -7.37
C VAL A 115 10.05 13.57 -7.82
N ALA A 116 9.11 13.54 -6.88
CA ALA A 116 7.69 13.72 -7.20
C ALA A 116 7.40 15.09 -7.83
N PHE A 117 8.09 16.15 -7.37
CA PHE A 117 8.01 17.47 -7.98
C PHE A 117 8.51 17.45 -9.43
N TYR A 118 9.65 16.81 -9.69
CA TYR A 118 10.20 16.69 -11.03
C TYR A 118 9.30 15.87 -11.97
N GLU A 119 8.75 14.74 -11.52
CA GLU A 119 7.81 13.94 -12.31
C GLU A 119 6.57 14.75 -12.72
N LYS A 120 6.10 15.65 -11.85
CA LYS A 120 4.89 16.47 -12.07
C LYS A 120 5.16 17.71 -12.92
N HIS A 121 6.31 18.36 -12.74
CA HIS A 121 6.59 19.69 -13.30
C HIS A 121 7.73 19.71 -14.32
N GLY A 122 8.49 18.63 -14.45
CA GLY A 122 9.60 18.48 -15.42
C GLY A 122 10.84 19.33 -15.12
N HIS A 123 10.91 19.97 -13.96
CA HIS A 123 12.03 20.81 -13.54
C HIS A 123 12.22 20.79 -12.02
N PHE A 124 13.36 21.30 -11.54
CA PHE A 124 13.68 21.37 -10.10
C PHE A 124 13.45 22.77 -9.48
N ASN A 125 12.88 23.71 -10.24
CA ASN A 125 12.56 25.06 -9.75
C ASN A 125 11.32 25.03 -8.84
N VAL A 126 11.51 24.66 -7.58
CA VAL A 126 10.46 24.62 -6.57
C VAL A 126 10.12 26.05 -6.12
N PRO A 127 8.86 26.52 -6.28
CA PRO A 127 8.47 27.85 -5.84
C PRO A 127 8.63 28.05 -4.33
N LYS A 128 8.99 29.28 -3.92
CA LYS A 128 9.03 29.67 -2.51
C LYS A 128 7.64 29.51 -1.89
N GLY A 129 7.53 28.66 -0.87
CA GLY A 129 6.25 28.36 -0.20
C GLY A 129 5.43 27.25 -0.88
N TYR A 130 6.03 26.46 -1.79
CA TYR A 130 5.41 25.22 -2.28
C TYR A 130 5.12 24.29 -1.10
N ASN A 131 3.84 24.02 -0.85
CA ASN A 131 3.37 23.39 0.38
C ASN A 131 2.35 22.29 0.06
N GLU A 132 2.84 21.14 -0.43
CA GLU A 132 2.04 19.90 -0.46
C GLU A 132 2.42 18.95 0.69
N SER A 133 3.65 19.02 1.19
CA SER A 133 4.12 18.42 2.43
C SER A 133 5.30 19.25 2.93
N ARG A 134 5.34 19.58 4.21
CA ARG A 134 6.23 20.58 4.85
C ARG A 134 7.73 20.23 4.82
N SER A 135 8.20 19.29 3.99
CA SER A 135 9.52 18.68 4.15
C SER A 135 10.61 19.34 3.30
N LEU A 136 10.35 19.64 2.03
CA LEU A 136 11.35 20.19 1.11
C LEU A 136 11.82 21.63 1.43
N TYR A 137 10.92 22.48 1.95
CA TYR A 137 11.22 23.89 2.22
C TYR A 137 12.29 24.10 3.32
N ASP A 138 12.30 23.25 4.34
CA ASP A 138 13.18 23.41 5.50
C ASP A 138 14.65 23.04 5.19
N TRP A 139 14.89 22.19 4.18
CA TRP A 139 16.24 21.68 3.84
C TRP A 139 16.98 22.52 2.80
N ILE A 140 16.28 23.21 1.89
CA ILE A 140 16.92 24.12 0.92
C ILE A 140 17.57 25.34 1.61
N ARG A 141 17.31 25.53 2.91
CA ARG A 141 17.79 26.65 3.72
C ARG A 141 18.93 26.32 4.68
N GLU A 142 19.34 25.06 4.81
CA GLU A 142 20.55 24.64 5.53
C GLU A 142 21.76 24.58 4.58
#